data_AF-A0A7S0AVF8-F1
#
_entry.id   AF-A0A7S0AVF8-F1
#
_cell.length_a   1.000
_cell.length_b   1.000
_cell.length_c   1.000
_cell.angle_alpha   90.00
_cell.angle_beta   90.00
_cell.angle_gamma   90.00
#
_symmetry.space_group_name_H-M   'P 1'
#
loop_
_entity.id
_entity.type
_entity.pdbx_description
1 polymer ?
#
loop_
_entity_poly.entity_id
_entity_poly.type
_entity_poly.pdbx_seq_one_letter_code
_entity_poly.pdbx_strand_id
1 'polypeptide(L)'
;RLKDDALDGMLKDGVSLAKEAIKQHKERNNGTCCVSKAARVAASIGSLGGSLADGSEYTGKFGLSIGEIESFHKRKVQVLAGEHPDFLAFETIPCIEECC
;
A
#
# COMPACT_ATOMS: atom_id res chain seq x y z
N ARG A 1 -6.59 -19.32 -5.74
CA ARG A 1 -6.93 -17.98 -5.19
C ARG A 1 -6.76 -18.07 -3.68
N LEU A 2 -5.89 -17.25 -3.07
CA LEU A 2 -5.84 -17.13 -1.61
C LEU A 2 -7.24 -16.73 -1.11
N LYS A 3 -7.64 -17.15 0.09
CA LYS A 3 -8.86 -16.63 0.70
C LYS A 3 -8.62 -15.15 1.02
N ASP A 4 -9.63 -14.31 0.78
CA ASP A 4 -9.51 -12.85 0.95
C ASP A 4 -9.01 -12.47 2.36
N ASP A 5 -9.42 -13.23 3.38
CA ASP A 5 -8.95 -13.05 4.77
C ASP A 5 -7.43 -13.19 4.94
N ALA A 6 -6.81 -14.11 4.19
CA ALA A 6 -5.36 -14.32 4.26
C ALA A 6 -4.59 -13.17 3.58
N LEU A 7 -5.12 -12.67 2.47
CA LEU A 7 -4.55 -11.51 1.78
C LEU A 7 -4.65 -10.25 2.66
N ASP A 8 -5.81 -10.04 3.27
CA ASP A 8 -6.01 -8.94 4.19
C ASP A 8 -5.07 -9.03 5.39
N GLY A 9 -4.87 -10.24 5.94
CA GLY A 9 -3.86 -10.48 6.98
C GLY A 9 -2.47 -10.00 6.57
N MET A 10 -2.01 -10.37 5.38
CA MET A 10 -0.69 -9.96 4.87
C MET A 10 -0.56 -8.44 4.69
N LEU A 11 -1.62 -7.77 4.21
CA LEU A 11 -1.65 -6.31 4.09
C LEU A 11 -1.51 -5.63 5.46
N LYS A 12 -2.21 -6.17 6.46
CA LYS A 12 -2.18 -5.64 7.83
C LYS A 12 -0.83 -5.87 8.51
N ASP A 13 -0.26 -7.05 8.32
CA ASP A 13 1.05 -7.39 8.84
C ASP A 13 2.12 -6.45 8.30
N GLY A 14 2.05 -6.07 7.02
CA GLY A 14 2.98 -5.10 6.42
C GLY A 14 3.00 -3.75 7.15
N VAL A 15 1.82 -3.18 7.45
CA VAL A 15 1.70 -1.93 8.21
C VAL A 15 2.20 -2.10 9.64
N SER A 16 1.82 -3.20 10.29
CA SER A 16 2.22 -3.50 11.67
C SER A 16 3.74 -3.66 11.81
N LEU A 17 4.38 -4.37 10.88
CA LEU A 17 5.83 -4.54 10.85
C LEU A 17 6.56 -3.21 10.65
N ALA A 18 6.06 -2.33 9.78
CA ALA A 18 6.64 -1.00 9.59
C ALA A 18 6.57 -0.14 10.86
N LYS A 19 5.43 -0.17 11.56
CA LYS A 19 5.26 0.53 12.85
C LYS A 19 6.20 -0.02 13.93
N GLU A 20 6.32 -1.33 14.02
CA GLU A 20 7.21 -1.99 14.97
C GLU A 20 8.69 -1.66 14.66
N ALA A 21 9.08 -1.61 13.39
CA ALA A 21 10.41 -1.19 12.99
C ALA A 21 10.74 0.24 13.44
N ILE A 22 9.79 1.17 13.32
CA ILE A 22 9.95 2.55 13.84
C ILE A 22 10.11 2.55 15.36
N LYS A 23 9.30 1.77 16.08
CA LYS A 23 9.38 1.65 17.54
C LYS A 23 10.74 1.11 17.99
N GLN A 24 11.19 -0.01 17.43
CA GLN A 24 12.50 -0.60 17.74
C GLN A 24 13.65 0.35 17.41
N HIS A 25 13.54 1.09 16.29
CA HIS A 25 14.54 2.08 15.93
C HIS A 25 14.59 3.25 16.93
N LYS A 26 13.43 3.71 17.43
CA LYS A 26 13.37 4.74 18.48
C LYS A 26 13.99 4.27 19.79
N GLU A 27 13.69 3.05 20.21
CA GLU A 27 14.23 2.43 21.43
C GLU A 27 15.75 2.29 21.36
N ARG A 28 16.28 1.74 20.25
CA ARG A 28 17.72 1.56 20.04
C ARG A 28 18.51 2.88 20.05
N ASN A 29 17.91 3.97 19.56
CA ASN A 29 18.58 5.26 19.45
C ASN A 29 18.20 6.24 20.57
N ASN A 30 17.45 5.79 21.60
CA ASN A 30 16.93 6.65 22.67
C ASN A 30 16.21 7.91 22.14
N GLY A 31 15.58 7.82 20.96
CA GLY A 31 14.96 8.95 20.26
C GLY A 31 15.90 10.09 19.80
N THR A 32 17.22 9.88 19.82
CA THR A 32 18.21 10.95 19.54
C THR A 32 18.55 11.11 18.06
N CYS A 33 18.38 10.06 17.26
CA CYS A 33 18.63 10.08 15.81
C CYS A 33 17.55 10.91 15.08
N CYS A 34 17.94 11.76 14.12
CA CYS A 34 17.00 12.54 13.30
C CYS A 34 15.95 11.67 12.59
N VAL A 35 16.34 10.48 12.14
CA VAL A 35 15.43 9.48 11.52
C VAL A 35 14.39 9.00 12.53
N SER A 36 14.80 8.74 13.78
CA SER A 36 13.90 8.26 14.83
C SER A 36 12.82 9.27 15.21
N LYS A 37 13.05 10.57 15.02
CA LYS A 37 12.07 11.63 15.34
C LYS A 37 11.01 11.84 14.26
N ALA A 38 11.30 11.47 13.01
CA ALA A 38 10.48 11.85 11.85
C ALA A 38 9.99 10.67 11.00
N ALA A 39 10.38 9.43 11.31
CA ALA A 39 9.91 8.26 10.55
C ALA A 39 8.38 8.13 10.60
N ARG A 40 7.79 7.86 9.43
CA ARG A 40 6.37 7.68 9.18
C ARG A 40 6.15 6.43 8.33
N VAL A 41 4.96 5.86 8.40
CA VAL A 41 4.53 4.68 7.64
C VAL A 41 3.63 5.12 6.49
N ALA A 42 4.06 4.90 5.26
CA ALA A 42 3.22 4.99 4.08
C ALA A 42 2.86 3.57 3.62
N ALA A 43 1.56 3.24 3.60
CA ALA A 43 1.10 1.95 3.10
C ALA A 43 1.00 2.01 1.58
N SER A 44 1.79 1.18 0.89
CA SER A 44 1.84 1.12 -0.57
C SER A 44 0.56 0.52 -1.16
N ILE A 45 0.09 1.14 -2.24
CA ILE A 45 -0.97 0.66 -3.12
C ILE A 45 -0.41 0.75 -4.54
N GLY A 46 0.06 -0.38 -5.07
CA GLY A 46 0.46 -0.51 -6.47
C GLY A 46 -0.72 -0.57 -7.44
N SER A 47 -0.45 -0.35 -8.72
CA SER A 47 -1.43 -0.43 -9.81
C SER A 47 -2.07 -1.80 -10.00
N LEU A 48 -3.24 -1.79 -10.64
CA LEU A 48 -3.94 -2.94 -11.20
C LEU A 48 -3.01 -3.71 -12.14
N GLY A 49 -2.28 -3.02 -13.02
CA GLY A 49 -1.37 -3.66 -13.96
C GLY A 49 -0.31 -4.52 -13.27
N GLY A 50 0.23 -4.06 -12.14
CA GLY A 50 1.18 -4.85 -11.35
C GLY A 50 0.57 -6.14 -10.78
N SER A 51 -0.76 -6.18 -10.64
CA SER A 51 -1.49 -7.38 -10.20
C SER A 51 -1.88 -8.30 -11.36
N LEU A 52 -1.96 -7.79 -12.59
CA LEU A 52 -2.17 -8.58 -13.82
C LEU A 52 -0.90 -9.30 -14.28
N ALA A 53 0.27 -8.77 -13.92
CA ALA A 53 1.59 -9.34 -14.24
C ALA A 53 1.81 -9.56 -15.75
N ASP A 54 1.30 -8.65 -16.58
CA ASP A 54 1.35 -8.69 -18.04
C ASP A 54 2.12 -7.51 -18.67
N GLY A 55 2.74 -6.65 -17.85
CA GLY A 55 3.45 -5.45 -18.31
C GLY A 55 2.55 -4.22 -18.44
N SER A 56 1.23 -4.33 -18.17
CA SER A 56 0.31 -3.20 -18.22
C SER A 56 0.58 -2.14 -17.15
N GLU A 57 1.38 -2.44 -16.12
CA GLU A 57 1.89 -1.49 -15.12
C GLU A 57 2.75 -0.36 -15.70
N TYR A 58 3.14 -0.45 -16.99
CA TYR A 58 3.85 0.62 -17.71
C TYR A 58 3.04 1.25 -18.84
N THR A 59 1.84 0.73 -19.14
CA THR A 59 1.03 1.19 -20.29
C THR A 59 -0.37 1.66 -19.93
N GLY A 60 -0.94 1.18 -18.83
CA GLY A 60 -2.30 1.53 -18.38
C GLY A 60 -3.43 0.97 -19.25
N LYS A 61 -3.11 0.05 -20.18
CA LYS A 61 -4.09 -0.50 -21.14
C LYS A 61 -4.82 -1.73 -20.57
N PHE A 62 -5.66 -1.50 -19.56
CA PHE A 62 -6.36 -2.57 -18.86
C PHE A 62 -7.61 -3.10 -19.59
N GLY A 63 -8.22 -2.28 -20.46
CA GLY A 63 -9.51 -2.62 -21.10
C GLY A 63 -10.70 -2.63 -20.14
N LEU A 64 -10.58 -1.95 -18.99
CA LEU A 64 -11.60 -1.83 -17.95
C LEU A 64 -12.15 -0.40 -17.87
N SER A 65 -13.36 -0.27 -17.37
CA SER A 65 -13.95 1.02 -16.99
C SER A 65 -13.33 1.57 -15.69
N ILE A 66 -13.44 2.89 -15.47
CA ILE A 66 -13.00 3.54 -14.23
C ILE A 66 -13.65 2.88 -13.00
N GLY A 67 -14.93 2.51 -13.07
CA GLY A 67 -15.63 1.86 -11.95
C GLY A 67 -15.09 0.46 -11.61
N GLU A 68 -14.59 -0.28 -12.61
CA GLU A 68 -13.94 -1.56 -12.39
C GLU A 68 -12.54 -1.38 -11.76
N ILE A 69 -11.79 -0.37 -12.21
CA ILE A 69 -10.49 0.02 -11.64
C ILE A 69 -10.67 0.46 -10.17
N GLU A 70 -11.66 1.30 -9.88
CA GLU A 70 -11.95 1.75 -8.51
C GLU A 70 -12.34 0.55 -7.61
N SER A 71 -13.23 -0.32 -8.11
CA SER A 71 -13.69 -1.50 -7.37
C SER A 71 -12.54 -2.46 -7.02
N PHE A 72 -11.54 -2.55 -7.88
CA PHE A 72 -10.33 -3.33 -7.62
C PHE A 72 -9.53 -2.78 -6.43
N HIS A 73 -9.31 -1.47 -6.36
CA HIS A 73 -8.52 -0.85 -5.28
C HIS A 73 -9.27 -0.74 -3.95
N LYS A 74 -10.60 -0.63 -4.01
CA LYS A 74 -11.47 -0.35 -2.86
C LYS A 74 -11.19 -1.23 -1.64
N ARG A 75 -11.06 -2.55 -1.81
CA ARG A 75 -10.80 -3.46 -0.68
C ARG A 75 -9.45 -3.20 -0.04
N LYS A 76 -8.40 -3.09 -0.86
CA LYS A 76 -7.01 -2.85 -0.39
C LYS A 76 -6.91 -1.53 0.36
N VAL A 77 -7.53 -0.46 -0.16
CA VAL A 77 -7.62 0.84 0.50
C VAL A 77 -8.30 0.72 1.87
N GLN A 78 -9.45 0.06 1.95
CA GLN A 78 -10.19 -0.09 3.20
C GLN A 78 -9.39 -0.85 4.26
N VAL A 79 -8.72 -1.95 3.86
CA VAL A 79 -7.91 -2.77 4.77
C VAL A 79 -6.71 -1.99 5.29
N LEU A 80 -5.95 -1.35 4.39
CA LEU A 80 -4.77 -0.59 4.78
C LEU A 80 -5.13 0.66 5.61
N ALA A 81 -6.19 1.38 5.23
CA ALA A 81 -6.66 2.53 6.02
C ALA A 81 -7.12 2.12 7.42
N GLY A 82 -7.73 0.92 7.55
CA GLY A 82 -8.13 0.35 8.84
C GLY A 82 -6.97 0.05 9.79
N GLU A 83 -5.75 -0.10 9.27
CA GLU A 83 -4.54 -0.29 10.08
C GLU A 83 -3.83 1.02 10.44
N HIS A 84 -4.40 2.17 10.06
CA HIS A 84 -3.94 3.50 10.43
C HIS A 84 -2.45 3.79 10.11
N PRO A 85 -1.97 3.64 8.87
CA PRO A 85 -0.70 4.21 8.44
C PRO A 85 -0.76 5.75 8.48
N ASP A 86 0.39 6.42 8.43
CA ASP A 86 0.43 7.89 8.33
C ASP A 86 -0.07 8.36 6.96
N PHE A 87 0.21 7.60 5.90
CA PHE A 87 -0.21 7.88 4.53
C PHE A 87 -0.61 6.61 3.77
N LEU A 88 -1.44 6.78 2.75
CA LEU A 88 -1.57 5.80 1.66
C LEU A 88 -0.74 6.30 0.48
N ALA A 89 0.14 5.45 -0.05
CA ALA A 89 1.00 5.75 -1.17
C ALA A 89 0.53 4.99 -2.41
N PHE A 90 -0.26 5.66 -3.26
CA PHE A 90 -0.59 5.15 -4.58
C PHE A 90 0.65 5.27 -5.47
N GLU A 91 1.23 4.13 -5.84
CA GLU A 91 2.54 4.07 -6.50
C GLU A 91 2.48 3.25 -7.79
N THR A 92 3.38 3.57 -8.73
CA THR A 92 3.48 2.90 -10.03
C THR A 92 2.15 2.93 -10.80
N ILE A 93 1.52 4.12 -10.83
CA ILE A 93 0.26 4.36 -11.54
C ILE A 93 0.56 4.74 -13.00
N PRO A 94 0.21 3.90 -14.00
CA PRO A 94 0.61 4.11 -15.40
C PRO A 94 -0.30 5.05 -16.18
N CYS A 95 -1.50 5.35 -15.68
CA CYS A 95 -2.50 6.15 -16.40
C CYS A 95 -3.38 6.98 -15.46
N ILE A 96 -3.99 8.03 -16.00
CA ILE A 96 -4.80 8.97 -15.22
C ILE A 96 -6.13 8.37 -14.77
N GLU A 97 -6.64 7.41 -15.51
CA GLU A 97 -7.87 6.68 -15.20
C GLU A 97 -7.74 5.86 -13.91
N GLU A 98 -6.52 5.53 -13.50
CA GLU A 98 -6.22 4.82 -12.26
C GLU A 98 -5.79 5.74 -11.10
N CYS A 99 -5.54 7.03 -11.37
CA CYS A 99 -5.28 8.02 -10.32
C CYS A 99 -6.55 8.22 -9.48
N CYS A 100 -6.60 7.55 -8.32
CA CYS A 100 -7.66 7.65 -7.32
C CYS A 100 -7.64 8.97 -6.54
#